data_AF-A0A6N8JLV7-F1
#
_entry.id   AF-A0A6N8JLV7-F1
#
_cell.length_a   1.000
_cell.length_b   1.000
_cell.length_c   1.000
_cell.angle_alpha   90.00
_cell.angle_beta   90.00
_cell.angle_gamma   90.00
#
_symmetry.space_group_name_H-M   'P 1'
#
loop_
_entity.id
_entity.type
_entity.pdbx_description
1 polymer ?
#
loop_
_entity_poly.entity_id
_entity_poly.type
_entity_poly.pdbx_seq_one_letter_code
_entity_poly.pdbx_strand_id
1 'polypeptide(L)'
;MDNEHILGIRDLVYPGAVLEYEIPGGTPAVERARAYLTDPDSFDPPAPRLAATVMLLSKSKPHRRYRMSGGAEDRSVKVLHPEEGPVDVFMLRRASTMAFVPDAVVFPGGGMDERDVVCDIPWEGPAVAEWAAFMGCAESTAKGVLVAAARELFEESGILLAGPAGGVATDEAGDHWMAAREKVASRAVSFGEFLAERGWALRSDLLSLQSHWVTPPCEPKRYDTYFFTARLPEGQHADGRTSEAVEAGWLSPQEALSRLDEGRHLLVPPTISNVTTLAAASSVDAACERPFTGHVRPVPALRDGRVVFRSVVR
;
A
#
# COMPACT_ATOMS: atom_id res chain seq x y z
N MET A 1 -29.97 14.28 17.57
CA MET A 1 -29.49 13.64 16.34
C MET A 1 -28.03 13.99 16.27
N ASP A 2 -27.16 13.08 16.71
CA ASP A 2 -25.72 13.30 16.60
C ASP A 2 -25.39 13.52 15.12
N ASN A 3 -24.72 14.63 14.83
CA ASN A 3 -24.20 14.90 13.49
C ASN A 3 -23.11 13.86 13.23
N GLU A 4 -23.46 12.72 12.64
CA GLU A 4 -22.45 11.81 12.11
C GLU A 4 -21.60 12.60 11.12
N HIS A 5 -20.30 12.73 11.40
CA HIS A 5 -19.37 13.32 10.46
C HIS A 5 -19.10 12.31 9.35
N ILE A 6 -19.88 12.42 8.27
CA ILE A 6 -19.75 11.59 7.07
C ILE A 6 -18.63 12.16 6.19
N LEU A 7 -17.63 11.34 5.93
CA LEU A 7 -16.48 11.61 5.06
C LEU A 7 -16.63 10.84 3.75
N GLY A 8 -16.30 11.48 2.64
CA GLY A 8 -16.11 10.84 1.34
C GLY A 8 -14.74 10.16 1.22
N ILE A 9 -14.55 9.37 0.15
CA ILE A 9 -13.26 8.69 -0.11
C ILE A 9 -12.08 9.64 -0.34
N ARG A 10 -12.37 10.92 -0.63
CA ARG A 10 -11.39 12.00 -0.84
C ARG A 10 -11.26 12.96 0.34
N ASP A 11 -11.84 12.62 1.49
CA ASP A 11 -11.64 13.39 2.71
C ASP A 11 -10.53 12.78 3.58
N LEU A 12 -9.97 13.60 4.46
CA LEU A 12 -8.99 13.14 5.45
C LEU A 12 -9.67 12.31 6.52
N VAL A 13 -9.41 11.01 6.50
CA VAL A 13 -9.98 10.03 7.43
C VAL A 13 -9.36 10.17 8.82
N TYR A 14 -10.18 10.06 9.86
CA TYR A 14 -9.76 10.05 11.27
C TYR A 14 -10.63 9.10 12.11
N PRO A 15 -10.13 8.61 13.26
CA PRO A 15 -10.89 7.70 14.13
C PRO A 15 -12.22 8.30 14.61
N GLY A 16 -13.26 7.47 14.62
CA GLY A 16 -14.62 7.86 15.02
C GLY A 16 -15.48 8.47 13.90
N ALA A 17 -14.90 8.83 12.76
CA ALA A 17 -15.66 9.30 11.61
C ALA A 17 -16.41 8.17 10.89
N VAL A 18 -17.42 8.54 10.11
CA VAL A 18 -18.09 7.62 9.18
C VAL A 18 -17.53 7.85 7.79
N LEU A 19 -16.79 6.90 7.25
CA LEU A 19 -16.41 6.91 5.84
C LEU A 19 -17.55 6.32 5.00
N GLU A 20 -17.99 7.04 3.97
CA GLU A 20 -18.99 6.60 3.01
C GLU A 20 -18.54 6.94 1.58
N TYR A 21 -18.60 5.96 0.66
CA TYR A 21 -18.19 6.18 -0.72
C TYR A 21 -18.94 5.33 -1.73
N GLU A 22 -19.08 5.87 -2.94
CA GLU A 22 -19.58 5.14 -4.10
C GLU A 22 -18.39 4.60 -4.91
N ILE A 23 -18.62 3.51 -5.63
CA ILE A 23 -17.75 3.06 -6.71
C ILE A 23 -18.53 3.15 -8.03
N PRO A 24 -17.88 3.25 -9.20
CA PRO A 24 -18.57 3.39 -10.47
C PRO A 24 -19.67 2.34 -10.67
N GLY A 25 -20.85 2.81 -11.10
CA GLY A 25 -22.01 1.98 -11.37
C GLY A 25 -21.77 1.00 -12.54
N GLY A 26 -22.57 -0.06 -12.60
CA GLY A 26 -22.45 -1.09 -13.64
C GLY A 26 -21.19 -1.95 -13.55
N THR A 27 -20.46 -1.85 -12.43
CA THR A 27 -19.32 -2.74 -12.16
C THR A 27 -19.80 -4.02 -11.46
N PRO A 28 -19.11 -5.16 -11.65
CA PRO A 28 -19.43 -6.40 -10.93
C PRO A 28 -19.44 -6.26 -9.40
N ALA A 29 -18.65 -5.32 -8.86
CA ALA A 29 -18.62 -5.04 -7.43
C ALA A 29 -19.93 -4.41 -6.93
N VAL A 30 -20.54 -3.50 -7.69
CA VAL A 30 -21.85 -2.91 -7.35
C VAL A 30 -22.96 -3.96 -7.44
N GLU A 31 -22.92 -4.83 -8.44
CA GLU A 31 -23.90 -5.92 -8.58
C GLU A 31 -23.84 -6.89 -7.39
N ARG A 32 -22.62 -7.30 -6.99
CA ARG A 32 -22.41 -8.12 -5.78
C ARG A 32 -22.88 -7.40 -4.52
N ALA A 33 -22.59 -6.11 -4.38
CA ALA A 33 -23.05 -5.32 -3.24
C ALA A 33 -24.59 -5.23 -3.19
N ARG A 34 -25.28 -5.11 -4.33
CA ARG A 34 -26.76 -5.17 -4.39
C ARG A 34 -27.30 -6.53 -3.98
N ALA A 35 -26.69 -7.61 -4.46
CA ALA A 35 -27.06 -8.97 -4.06
C ALA A 35 -26.86 -9.18 -2.55
N TYR A 36 -25.71 -8.75 -2.01
CA TYR A 36 -25.41 -8.80 -0.58
C TYR A 36 -26.41 -8.01 0.26
N LEU A 37 -26.85 -6.84 -0.21
CA LEU A 37 -27.87 -6.04 0.48
C LEU A 37 -29.26 -6.69 0.50
N THR A 38 -29.54 -7.59 -0.45
CA THR A 38 -30.83 -8.27 -0.57
C THR A 38 -30.87 -9.51 0.33
N ASP A 39 -29.78 -10.28 0.34
CA ASP A 39 -29.65 -11.52 1.11
C ASP A 39 -28.19 -11.71 1.57
N PRO A 40 -27.78 -11.09 2.69
CA PRO A 40 -26.42 -11.22 3.21
C PRO A 40 -26.05 -12.66 3.55
N ASP A 41 -27.01 -13.47 3.99
CA ASP A 41 -26.80 -14.85 4.44
C ASP A 41 -26.52 -15.81 3.26
N SER A 42 -26.86 -15.40 2.03
CA SER A 42 -26.49 -16.13 0.81
C SER A 42 -25.00 -16.05 0.46
N PHE A 43 -24.24 -15.17 1.12
CA PHE A 43 -22.80 -15.04 0.92
C PHE A 43 -22.02 -15.84 1.96
N ASP A 44 -21.08 -16.65 1.49
CA ASP A 44 -20.03 -17.27 2.32
C ASP A 44 -18.69 -16.58 2.01
N PRO A 45 -18.42 -15.40 2.58
CA PRO A 45 -17.24 -14.64 2.23
C PRO A 45 -15.99 -15.32 2.77
N PRO A 46 -14.93 -15.51 1.95
CA PRO A 46 -13.69 -16.07 2.45
C PRO A 46 -13.11 -15.17 3.55
N ALA A 47 -12.41 -15.81 4.49
CA ALA A 47 -11.59 -15.09 5.46
C ALA A 47 -10.62 -14.15 4.71
N PRO A 48 -10.49 -12.88 5.12
CA PRO A 48 -9.61 -11.95 4.43
C PRO A 48 -8.16 -12.38 4.65
N ARG A 49 -7.37 -12.41 3.57
CA ARG A 49 -5.94 -12.71 3.66
C ARG A 49 -5.19 -11.48 4.16
N LEU A 50 -4.35 -11.68 5.18
CA LEU A 50 -3.48 -10.62 5.68
C LEU A 50 -2.51 -10.16 4.58
N ALA A 51 -2.35 -8.85 4.49
CA ALA A 51 -1.51 -8.21 3.49
C ALA A 51 -0.90 -6.93 4.07
N ALA A 52 0.21 -6.49 3.47
CA ALA A 52 0.83 -5.23 3.80
C ALA A 52 1.20 -4.47 2.54
N THR A 53 1.21 -3.14 2.65
CA THR A 53 1.47 -2.24 1.54
C THR A 53 2.28 -1.05 2.04
N VAL A 54 3.29 -0.62 1.29
CA VAL A 54 4.18 0.48 1.68
C VAL A 54 4.08 1.62 0.67
N MET A 55 3.61 2.77 1.15
CA MET A 55 3.74 4.06 0.47
C MET A 55 5.17 4.57 0.66
N LEU A 56 6.05 4.24 -0.29
CA LEU A 56 7.43 4.71 -0.29
C LEU A 56 7.49 6.17 -0.75
N LEU A 57 8.07 7.05 0.06
CA LEU A 57 8.02 8.50 -0.09
C LEU A 57 9.41 9.13 -0.35
N SER A 58 9.46 10.16 -1.19
CA SER A 58 10.66 10.97 -1.46
C SER A 58 10.36 12.47 -1.47
N LYS A 59 11.36 13.31 -1.12
CA LYS A 59 11.25 14.80 -1.08
C LYS A 59 11.38 15.46 -2.47
N SER A 60 11.56 14.66 -3.51
CA SER A 60 11.55 15.03 -4.93
C SER A 60 11.66 13.76 -5.76
N LYS A 61 11.15 13.73 -7.01
CA LYS A 61 11.27 12.59 -7.94
C LYS A 61 12.75 12.30 -8.21
N PRO A 62 13.39 11.40 -7.43
CA PRO A 62 14.85 11.42 -7.31
C PRO A 62 15.49 10.81 -8.56
N HIS A 63 14.71 10.05 -9.36
CA HIS A 63 15.16 9.42 -10.60
C HIS A 63 14.16 9.65 -11.72
N ARG A 64 14.51 10.53 -12.67
CA ARG A 64 13.72 10.78 -13.90
C ARG A 64 13.59 9.56 -14.83
N ARG A 65 14.29 8.46 -14.53
CA ARG A 65 14.37 7.25 -15.38
C ARG A 65 13.11 6.38 -15.31
N TYR A 66 12.33 6.48 -14.23
CA TYR A 66 11.10 5.71 -14.00
C TYR A 66 9.93 6.67 -13.75
N ARG A 67 9.25 7.05 -14.83
CA ARG A 67 8.01 7.84 -14.79
C ARG A 67 6.88 6.94 -15.28
N MET A 68 5.80 6.86 -14.51
CA MET A 68 4.59 6.16 -14.95
C MET A 68 4.04 6.86 -16.20
N SER A 69 4.12 6.21 -17.36
CA SER A 69 3.48 6.66 -18.61
C SER A 69 2.01 6.26 -18.62
N GLY A 70 1.12 7.13 -19.08
CA GLY A 70 -0.18 6.66 -19.56
C GLY A 70 0.07 5.96 -20.90
N GLY A 71 -0.41 4.74 -21.10
CA GLY A 71 -0.03 3.89 -22.24
C GLY A 71 -0.23 4.49 -23.66
N ALA A 72 0.43 3.83 -24.62
CA ALA A 72 0.47 4.00 -26.09
C ALA A 72 0.94 5.37 -26.63
N GLU A 73 2.22 5.41 -27.03
CA GLU A 73 2.89 6.44 -27.87
C GLU A 73 2.72 7.91 -27.46
N ASP A 74 3.23 8.30 -26.30
CA ASP A 74 3.49 9.72 -26.03
C ASP A 74 4.92 10.13 -26.47
N ARG A 75 5.14 10.20 -27.79
CA ARG A 75 6.34 10.85 -28.37
C ARG A 75 6.25 12.39 -28.34
N SER A 76 5.24 12.92 -27.66
CA SER A 76 5.00 14.35 -27.48
C SER A 76 4.64 14.66 -26.04
N VAL A 77 5.40 14.11 -25.08
CA VAL A 77 5.33 14.63 -23.71
C VAL A 77 5.82 16.07 -23.80
N LYS A 78 4.88 17.02 -23.90
CA LYS A 78 5.07 18.33 -23.30
C LYS A 78 5.48 18.01 -21.88
N VAL A 79 6.75 18.25 -21.58
CA VAL A 79 7.27 18.22 -20.22
C VAL A 79 6.46 19.28 -19.48
N LEU A 80 5.32 18.88 -18.92
CA LEU A 80 4.80 19.52 -17.74
C LEU A 80 5.91 19.30 -16.74
N HIS A 81 6.72 20.34 -16.54
CA HIS A 81 7.59 20.44 -15.39
C HIS A 81 6.68 20.12 -14.20
N PRO A 82 6.81 18.94 -13.55
CA PRO A 82 6.10 18.78 -12.31
C PRO A 82 6.72 19.83 -11.40
N GLU A 83 5.93 20.82 -10.97
CA GLU A 83 6.34 21.61 -9.83
C GLU A 83 6.73 20.61 -8.73
N GLU A 84 7.92 20.78 -8.16
CA GLU A 84 8.43 19.89 -7.13
C GLU A 84 7.42 19.90 -5.97
N GLY A 85 6.66 18.83 -5.86
CA GLY A 85 5.73 18.64 -4.76
C GLY A 85 6.52 18.30 -3.49
N PRO A 86 5.97 18.59 -2.29
CA PRO A 86 6.65 18.29 -1.03
C PRO A 86 6.85 16.79 -0.77
N VAL A 87 6.10 15.94 -1.49
CA VAL A 87 6.08 14.48 -1.41
C VAL A 87 5.85 13.90 -2.79
N ASP A 88 6.69 12.95 -3.18
CA ASP A 88 6.42 11.99 -4.24
C ASP A 88 6.26 10.60 -3.65
N VAL A 89 5.39 9.78 -4.26
CA VAL A 89 5.13 8.39 -3.86
C VAL A 89 5.44 7.43 -5.00
N PHE A 90 6.11 6.32 -4.69
CA PHE A 90 6.39 5.27 -5.65
C PHE A 90 5.16 4.38 -5.86
N MET A 91 4.75 4.21 -7.12
CA MET A 91 3.57 3.43 -7.48
C MET A 91 3.87 2.49 -8.66
N LEU A 92 3.10 1.41 -8.72
CA LEU A 92 3.19 0.34 -9.70
C LEU A 92 1.86 0.21 -10.45
N ARG A 93 1.90 -0.04 -11.76
CA ARG A 93 0.72 -0.50 -12.52
C ARG A 93 0.79 -2.01 -12.65
N ARG A 94 -0.17 -2.69 -12.03
CA ARG A 94 -0.26 -4.16 -12.00
C ARG A 94 -0.38 -4.70 -13.41
N ALA A 95 0.30 -5.82 -13.69
CA ALA A 95 0.14 -6.51 -14.97
C ALA A 95 -1.32 -6.93 -15.20
N SER A 96 -1.79 -6.86 -16.44
CA SER A 96 -3.18 -7.18 -16.80
C SER A 96 -3.55 -8.65 -16.56
N THR A 97 -2.56 -9.52 -16.37
CA THR A 97 -2.71 -10.94 -16.03
C THR A 97 -2.97 -11.20 -14.54
N MET A 98 -2.90 -10.16 -13.70
CA MET A 98 -3.10 -10.27 -12.26
C MET A 98 -4.54 -10.63 -11.89
N ALA A 99 -4.69 -11.60 -10.98
CA ALA A 99 -5.99 -12.15 -10.60
C ALA A 99 -6.84 -11.19 -9.73
N PHE A 100 -6.29 -10.06 -9.28
CA PHE A 100 -6.98 -9.04 -8.47
C PHE A 100 -6.65 -7.65 -9.02
N VAL A 101 -7.72 -6.96 -9.47
CA VAL A 101 -7.75 -5.62 -10.08
C VAL A 101 -6.61 -5.38 -11.07
N PRO A 102 -6.64 -6.01 -12.26
CA PRO A 102 -5.66 -5.78 -13.31
C PRO A 102 -5.62 -4.30 -13.71
N ASP A 103 -4.46 -3.82 -14.17
CA ASP A 103 -4.20 -2.44 -14.59
C ASP A 103 -4.37 -1.36 -13.51
N ALA A 104 -4.74 -1.72 -12.27
CA ALA A 104 -4.77 -0.77 -11.17
C ALA A 104 -3.38 -0.26 -10.83
N VAL A 105 -3.32 1.03 -10.50
CA VAL A 105 -2.13 1.66 -9.94
C VAL A 105 -2.18 1.52 -8.42
N VAL A 106 -1.15 0.89 -7.86
CA VAL A 106 -1.03 0.49 -6.45
C VAL A 106 0.31 0.92 -5.89
N PHE A 107 0.46 0.85 -4.58
CA PHE A 107 1.79 0.93 -3.95
C PHE A 107 2.41 -0.48 -3.87
N PRO A 108 3.72 -0.58 -3.63
CA PRO A 108 4.35 -1.86 -3.37
C PRO A 108 3.69 -2.62 -2.22
N GLY A 109 3.37 -3.90 -2.39
CA GLY A 109 2.69 -4.68 -1.37
C GLY A 109 2.07 -5.98 -1.84
N GLY A 110 1.84 -6.87 -0.88
CA GLY A 110 1.35 -8.21 -1.14
C GLY A 110 0.88 -8.93 0.11
N GLY A 111 0.62 -10.23 -0.05
CA GLY A 111 0.10 -11.08 1.01
C GLY A 111 1.18 -11.47 2.02
N MET A 112 0.80 -11.58 3.28
CA MET A 112 1.65 -12.15 4.32
C MET A 112 1.86 -13.66 4.05
N ASP A 113 3.11 -14.10 3.99
CA ASP A 113 3.53 -15.50 3.86
C ASP A 113 3.74 -16.09 5.27
N GLU A 114 3.56 -17.39 5.44
CA GLU A 114 3.81 -18.06 6.73
C GLU A 114 5.26 -17.85 7.20
N ARG A 115 6.21 -17.79 6.26
CA ARG A 115 7.63 -17.53 6.54
C ARG A 115 7.89 -16.13 7.08
N ASP A 116 6.98 -15.17 6.87
CA ASP A 116 7.08 -13.84 7.49
C ASP A 116 6.89 -13.92 9.02
N VAL A 117 6.27 -15.00 9.51
CA VAL A 117 6.02 -15.25 10.93
C VAL A 117 7.02 -16.24 11.51
N VAL A 118 7.22 -17.39 10.86
CA VAL A 118 7.97 -18.51 11.44
C VAL A 118 9.49 -18.39 11.31
N CYS A 119 9.99 -17.65 10.33
CA CYS A 119 11.43 -17.44 10.19
C CYS A 119 11.93 -16.45 11.24
N ASP A 120 13.09 -16.75 11.81
CA ASP A 120 13.80 -15.80 12.65
C ASP A 120 14.27 -14.62 11.79
N ILE A 121 14.07 -13.42 12.31
CA ILE A 121 14.50 -12.20 11.66
C ILE A 121 15.16 -11.32 12.72
N PRO A 122 16.42 -10.90 12.53
CA PRO A 122 17.01 -9.91 13.42
C PRO A 122 16.19 -8.62 13.33
N TRP A 123 15.99 -7.94 14.47
CA TRP A 123 14.97 -6.91 14.62
C TRP A 123 15.53 -5.68 15.31
N GLU A 124 15.24 -4.51 14.75
CA GLU A 124 15.52 -3.20 15.33
C GLU A 124 14.30 -2.28 15.22
N GLY A 125 14.15 -1.37 16.18
CA GLY A 125 12.96 -0.55 16.38
C GLY A 125 12.06 -1.05 17.52
N PRO A 126 10.79 -0.60 17.59
CA PRO A 126 9.85 -1.03 18.62
C PRO A 126 9.71 -2.56 18.64
N ALA A 127 9.60 -3.15 19.83
CA ALA A 127 9.45 -4.60 19.95
C ALA A 127 8.15 -5.08 19.27
N VAL A 128 8.13 -6.34 18.83
CA VAL A 128 6.94 -6.96 18.22
C VAL A 128 5.70 -6.82 19.12
N ALA A 129 5.87 -6.96 20.44
CA ALA A 129 4.80 -6.78 21.42
C ALA A 129 4.25 -5.33 21.45
N GLU A 130 5.12 -4.33 21.28
CA GLU A 130 4.72 -2.91 21.22
C GLU A 130 3.92 -2.64 19.93
N TRP A 131 4.39 -3.17 18.80
CA TRP A 131 3.66 -3.12 17.53
C TRP A 131 2.30 -3.81 17.62
N ALA A 132 2.24 -5.01 18.21
CA ALA A 132 1.00 -5.76 18.37
C ALA A 132 -0.03 -5.03 19.22
N ALA A 133 0.42 -4.42 20.33
CA ALA A 133 -0.42 -3.58 21.17
C ALA A 133 -0.93 -2.34 20.41
N PHE A 134 -0.06 -1.66 19.67
CA PHE A 134 -0.44 -0.49 18.87
C PHE A 134 -1.43 -0.83 17.74
N MET A 135 -1.22 -1.98 17.09
CA MET A 135 -2.06 -2.48 15.99
C MET A 135 -3.36 -3.15 16.44
N GLY A 136 -3.50 -3.43 17.74
CA GLY A 136 -4.64 -4.16 18.30
C GLY A 136 -4.74 -5.60 17.80
N CYS A 137 -3.62 -6.30 17.60
CA CYS A 137 -3.58 -7.67 17.05
C CYS A 137 -2.61 -8.59 17.83
N ALA A 138 -2.50 -9.85 17.41
CA ALA A 138 -1.54 -10.79 17.97
C ALA A 138 -0.09 -10.48 17.53
N GLU A 139 0.90 -10.80 18.35
CA GLU A 139 2.33 -10.62 18.02
C GLU A 139 2.73 -11.29 16.70
N SER A 140 2.19 -12.49 16.43
CA SER A 140 2.42 -13.20 15.16
C SER A 140 1.91 -12.41 13.96
N THR A 141 0.75 -11.76 14.09
CA THR A 141 0.19 -10.90 13.04
C THR A 141 1.04 -9.65 12.87
N ALA A 142 1.40 -8.97 13.96
CA ALA A 142 2.23 -7.76 13.91
C ALA A 142 3.59 -8.03 13.25
N LYS A 143 4.30 -9.07 13.70
CA LYS A 143 5.57 -9.52 13.08
C LYS A 143 5.35 -9.81 11.60
N GLY A 144 4.37 -10.66 11.28
CA GLY A 144 4.13 -11.11 9.91
C GLY A 144 3.84 -9.96 8.94
N VAL A 145 3.00 -9.00 9.30
CA VAL A 145 2.67 -7.89 8.38
C VAL A 145 3.80 -6.87 8.25
N LEU A 146 4.61 -6.65 9.30
CA LEU A 146 5.80 -5.78 9.22
C LEU A 146 6.88 -6.41 8.34
N VAL A 147 7.11 -7.71 8.49
CA VAL A 147 8.04 -8.46 7.63
C VAL A 147 7.52 -8.50 6.19
N ALA A 148 6.23 -8.77 5.98
CA ALA A 148 5.61 -8.73 4.66
C ALA A 148 5.74 -7.33 4.02
N ALA A 149 5.53 -6.25 4.77
CA ALA A 149 5.69 -4.88 4.27
C ALA A 149 7.10 -4.64 3.71
N ALA A 150 8.12 -5.02 4.48
CA ALA A 150 9.52 -4.86 4.07
C ALA A 150 9.92 -5.79 2.94
N ARG A 151 9.47 -7.05 2.98
CA ARG A 151 9.72 -8.06 1.95
C ARG A 151 9.11 -7.65 0.61
N GLU A 152 7.83 -7.32 0.59
CA GLU A 152 7.12 -6.94 -0.64
C GLU A 152 7.70 -5.65 -1.24
N LEU A 153 8.05 -4.67 -0.40
CA LEU A 153 8.76 -3.47 -0.86
C LEU A 153 10.09 -3.82 -1.53
N PHE A 154 10.86 -4.75 -0.97
CA PHE A 154 12.11 -5.22 -1.57
C PHE A 154 11.87 -5.99 -2.87
N GLU A 155 10.93 -6.93 -2.90
CA GLU A 155 10.57 -7.73 -4.07
C GLU A 155 10.11 -6.86 -5.24
N GLU A 156 9.35 -5.80 -4.99
CA GLU A 156 8.74 -5.00 -6.05
C GLU A 156 9.49 -3.71 -6.40
N SER A 157 10.30 -3.16 -5.49
CA SER A 157 11.03 -1.90 -5.72
C SER A 157 12.55 -1.96 -5.51
N GLY A 158 13.07 -3.04 -4.94
CA GLY A 158 14.48 -3.18 -4.58
C GLY A 158 14.88 -2.44 -3.30
N ILE A 159 13.95 -1.73 -2.65
CA ILE A 159 14.21 -0.99 -1.43
C ILE A 159 14.25 -1.92 -0.21
N LEU A 160 15.30 -1.80 0.59
CA LEU A 160 15.52 -2.55 1.82
C LEU A 160 15.34 -1.63 3.04
N LEU A 161 14.34 -1.94 3.86
CA LEU A 161 14.18 -1.36 5.20
C LEU A 161 14.92 -2.21 6.25
N ALA A 162 16.17 -2.54 5.95
CA ALA A 162 17.01 -3.40 6.77
C ALA A 162 18.48 -3.02 6.57
N GLY A 163 19.34 -3.41 7.51
CA GLY A 163 20.77 -3.12 7.41
C GLY A 163 21.59 -3.68 8.57
N PRO A 164 22.91 -3.40 8.60
CA PRO A 164 23.75 -3.71 9.76
C PRO A 164 23.27 -2.93 10.99
N ALA A 165 23.71 -3.36 12.17
CA ALA A 165 23.23 -2.80 13.43
C ALA A 165 23.33 -1.26 13.48
N GLY A 166 22.21 -0.60 13.81
CA GLY A 166 22.11 0.86 13.88
C GLY A 166 22.10 1.59 12.53
N GLY A 167 22.13 0.87 11.40
CA GLY A 167 22.18 1.42 10.05
C GLY A 167 21.05 0.94 9.15
N VAL A 168 21.10 1.39 7.90
CA VAL A 168 20.28 0.88 6.79
C VAL A 168 21.25 0.50 5.67
N ALA A 169 20.94 -0.53 4.91
CA ALA A 169 21.73 -0.91 3.74
C ALA A 169 21.84 0.26 2.76
N THR A 170 23.02 0.46 2.18
CA THR A 170 23.25 1.35 1.05
C THR A 170 23.35 0.54 -0.24
N ASP A 171 22.84 1.06 -1.35
CA ASP A 171 22.99 0.46 -2.67
C ASP A 171 23.98 1.29 -3.50
N GLU A 172 25.26 1.21 -3.14
CA GLU A 172 26.34 2.00 -3.77
C GLU A 172 26.50 1.71 -5.27
N ALA A 173 26.06 0.54 -5.74
CA ALA A 173 26.20 0.08 -7.12
C ALA A 173 24.90 0.19 -7.97
N GLY A 174 23.73 0.34 -7.35
CA GLY A 174 22.43 0.40 -8.04
C GLY A 174 21.89 -0.96 -8.52
N ASP A 175 22.57 -2.05 -8.15
CA ASP A 175 22.24 -3.43 -8.54
C ASP A 175 22.55 -4.48 -7.46
N HIS A 176 23.03 -4.05 -6.27
CA HIS A 176 23.79 -4.92 -5.37
C HIS A 176 22.97 -6.09 -4.81
N TRP A 177 21.64 -6.01 -4.90
CA TRP A 177 20.73 -7.05 -4.42
C TRP A 177 19.91 -7.72 -5.50
N MET A 178 20.10 -7.44 -6.80
CA MET A 178 19.19 -7.98 -7.84
C MET A 178 19.09 -9.51 -7.83
N ALA A 179 20.21 -10.22 -7.68
CA ALA A 179 20.21 -11.68 -7.58
C ALA A 179 19.60 -12.19 -6.27
N ALA A 180 19.75 -11.46 -5.17
CA ALA A 180 19.14 -11.81 -3.88
C ALA A 180 17.62 -11.54 -3.90
N ARG A 181 17.21 -10.42 -4.48
CA ARG A 181 15.81 -10.03 -4.73
C ARG A 181 15.10 -11.09 -5.54
N GLU A 182 15.70 -11.57 -6.62
CA GLU A 182 15.12 -12.66 -7.42
C GLU A 182 14.93 -13.94 -6.60
N LYS A 183 15.89 -14.30 -5.74
CA LYS A 183 15.76 -15.47 -4.85
C LYS A 183 14.65 -15.31 -3.82
N VAL A 184 14.47 -14.10 -3.27
CA VAL A 184 13.38 -13.80 -2.33
C VAL A 184 12.02 -13.84 -3.06
N ALA A 185 11.89 -13.13 -4.19
CA ALA A 185 10.67 -13.07 -4.99
C ALA A 185 10.23 -14.44 -5.55
N SER A 186 11.19 -15.25 -6.01
CA SER A 186 10.94 -16.65 -6.43
C SER A 186 10.73 -17.62 -5.27
N ARG A 187 10.79 -17.13 -4.02
CA ARG A 187 10.66 -17.90 -2.77
C ARG A 187 11.75 -18.95 -2.55
N ALA A 188 12.85 -18.88 -3.30
CA ALA A 188 14.00 -19.76 -3.16
C ALA A 188 14.74 -19.59 -1.82
N VAL A 189 14.68 -18.38 -1.24
CA VAL A 189 15.04 -18.09 0.16
C VAL A 189 13.95 -17.21 0.77
N SER A 190 13.74 -17.33 2.07
CA SER A 190 12.90 -16.37 2.80
C SER A 190 13.63 -15.03 2.98
N PHE A 191 12.86 -13.96 3.20
CA PHE A 191 13.43 -12.65 3.52
C PHE A 191 14.22 -12.68 4.84
N GLY A 192 13.75 -13.43 5.84
CA GLY A 192 14.46 -13.64 7.10
C GLY A 192 15.83 -14.30 6.92
N GLU A 193 15.90 -15.38 6.13
CA GLU A 193 17.18 -16.05 5.80
C GLU A 193 18.14 -15.11 5.05
N PHE A 194 17.62 -14.33 4.10
CA PHE A 194 18.40 -13.33 3.36
C PHE A 194 19.06 -12.30 4.28
N LEU A 195 18.33 -11.80 5.28
CA LEU A 195 18.86 -10.86 6.28
C LEU A 195 19.81 -11.53 7.27
N ALA A 196 19.46 -12.73 7.75
CA ALA A 196 20.27 -13.49 8.69
C ALA A 196 21.66 -13.83 8.13
N GLU A 197 21.74 -14.22 6.84
CA GLU A 197 23.01 -14.47 6.15
C GLU A 197 23.96 -13.25 6.16
N ARG A 198 23.40 -12.04 6.21
CA ARG A 198 24.14 -10.77 6.21
C ARG A 198 24.38 -10.19 7.60
N GLY A 199 23.83 -10.82 8.65
CA GLY A 199 23.81 -10.24 10.00
C GLY A 199 23.05 -8.92 10.05
N TRP A 200 22.00 -8.79 9.24
CA TRP A 200 21.19 -7.58 9.12
C TRP A 200 19.88 -7.69 9.87
N ALA A 201 19.43 -6.58 10.42
CA ALA A 201 18.15 -6.47 11.10
C ALA A 201 17.11 -5.72 10.27
N LEU A 202 15.87 -6.19 10.33
CA LEU A 202 14.71 -5.43 9.89
C LEU A 202 14.59 -4.18 10.77
N ARG A 203 14.54 -3.02 10.11
CA ARG A 203 14.36 -1.71 10.75
C ARG A 203 12.88 -1.36 10.79
N SER A 204 12.16 -1.95 11.74
CA SER A 204 10.71 -1.74 11.90
C SER A 204 10.35 -0.28 12.22
N ASP A 205 11.28 0.48 12.79
CA ASP A 205 11.16 1.91 13.08
C ASP A 205 11.13 2.81 11.83
N LEU A 206 11.47 2.28 10.65
CA LEU A 206 11.35 3.00 9.37
C LEU A 206 9.95 2.89 8.75
N LEU A 207 9.08 2.05 9.33
CA LEU A 207 7.68 1.92 8.93
C LEU A 207 6.80 2.73 9.87
N SER A 208 5.82 3.43 9.31
CA SER A 208 4.79 4.12 10.08
C SER A 208 3.41 3.67 9.59
N LEU A 209 2.61 3.06 10.48
CA LEU A 209 1.28 2.57 10.13
C LEU A 209 0.32 3.76 9.89
N GLN A 210 -0.28 3.83 8.69
CA GLN A 210 -1.15 4.92 8.27
C GLN A 210 -2.62 4.57 8.27
N SER A 211 -2.98 3.39 7.75
CA SER A 211 -4.37 2.92 7.70
C SER A 211 -4.44 1.39 7.63
N HIS A 212 -5.59 0.83 7.98
CA HIS A 212 -5.84 -0.61 7.84
C HIS A 212 -7.22 -0.80 7.21
N TRP A 213 -7.27 -1.44 6.06
CA TRP A 213 -8.50 -1.69 5.32
C TRP A 213 -8.82 -3.18 5.20
N VAL A 214 -10.08 -3.55 5.43
CA VAL A 214 -10.59 -4.90 5.15
C VAL A 214 -11.56 -4.84 3.98
N THR A 215 -11.33 -5.69 2.97
CA THR A 215 -12.19 -5.77 1.79
C THR A 215 -13.63 -6.16 2.19
N PRO A 216 -14.67 -5.54 1.59
CA PRO A 216 -16.07 -5.81 1.92
C PRO A 216 -16.44 -7.30 1.87
N PRO A 217 -17.43 -7.74 2.68
CA PRO A 217 -17.89 -9.13 2.70
C PRO A 217 -18.57 -9.55 1.39
N CYS A 218 -19.06 -8.63 0.56
CA CYS A 218 -19.65 -8.97 -0.73
C CYS A 218 -18.62 -9.34 -1.81
N GLU A 219 -17.32 -9.25 -1.53
CA GLU A 219 -16.25 -9.51 -2.50
C GLU A 219 -15.74 -10.96 -2.43
N PRO A 220 -15.54 -11.63 -3.59
CA PRO A 220 -15.09 -13.03 -3.63
C PRO A 220 -13.60 -13.19 -3.28
N LYS A 221 -12.83 -12.11 -3.31
CA LYS A 221 -11.43 -12.08 -2.88
C LYS A 221 -11.27 -10.97 -1.88
N ARG A 222 -10.85 -11.33 -0.67
CA ARG A 222 -10.76 -10.41 0.45
C ARG A 222 -9.37 -10.33 1.01
N TYR A 223 -8.98 -9.11 1.37
CA TYR A 223 -7.71 -8.78 1.99
C TYR A 223 -7.96 -7.95 3.25
N ASP A 224 -7.12 -8.19 4.26
CA ASP A 224 -6.98 -7.43 5.50
C ASP A 224 -5.60 -6.76 5.40
N THR A 225 -5.59 -5.53 4.88
CA THR A 225 -4.38 -4.86 4.40
C THR A 225 -3.98 -3.73 5.34
N TYR A 226 -2.74 -3.83 5.85
CA TYR A 226 -2.08 -2.77 6.61
C TYR A 226 -1.27 -1.88 5.65
N PHE A 227 -1.50 -0.57 5.71
CA PHE A 227 -0.82 0.41 4.89
C PHE A 227 0.18 1.18 5.73
N PHE A 228 1.45 1.15 5.32
CA PHE A 228 2.55 1.85 5.97
C PHE A 228 3.08 2.95 5.06
N THR A 229 3.64 4.00 5.64
CA THR A 229 4.58 4.91 4.96
C THR A 229 6.00 4.53 5.30
N ALA A 230 6.91 4.72 4.36
CA ALA A 230 8.35 4.68 4.59
C ALA A 230 9.04 5.78 3.79
N ARG A 231 10.06 6.40 4.37
CA ARG A 231 10.96 7.30 3.64
C ARG A 231 11.91 6.46 2.80
N LEU A 232 12.16 6.87 1.56
CA LEU A 232 13.24 6.31 0.73
C LEU A 232 14.58 6.44 1.49
N PRO A 233 15.24 5.32 1.84
CA PRO A 233 16.54 5.38 2.50
C PRO A 233 17.58 6.07 1.61
N GLU A 234 18.44 6.89 2.24
CA GLU A 234 19.53 7.55 1.53
C GLU A 234 20.47 6.51 0.91
N GLY A 235 20.88 6.75 -0.34
CA GLY A 235 21.75 5.83 -1.08
C GLY A 235 21.05 4.57 -1.60
N GLN A 236 19.71 4.50 -1.56
CA GLN A 236 18.94 3.46 -2.27
C GLN A 236 18.10 4.05 -3.40
N HIS A 237 17.81 3.23 -4.40
CA HIS A 237 17.12 3.63 -5.62
C HIS A 237 15.98 2.66 -5.93
N ALA A 238 14.74 3.17 -5.88
CA ALA A 238 13.57 2.38 -6.23
C ALA A 238 13.50 2.18 -7.75
N ASP A 239 13.23 0.94 -8.17
CA ASP A 239 13.02 0.59 -9.59
C ASP A 239 11.75 -0.25 -9.79
N GLY A 240 11.37 -0.45 -11.05
CA GLY A 240 10.22 -1.29 -11.43
C GLY A 240 10.58 -2.68 -11.93
N ARG A 241 11.77 -3.21 -11.63
CA ARG A 241 12.25 -4.49 -12.18
C ARG A 241 11.60 -5.67 -11.45
N THR A 242 10.30 -5.85 -11.69
CA THR A 242 9.49 -6.97 -11.21
C THR A 242 8.65 -7.53 -12.37
N SER A 243 8.34 -8.82 -12.34
CA SER A 243 7.43 -9.45 -13.29
C SER A 243 5.95 -9.14 -13.01
N GLU A 244 5.65 -8.55 -11.84
CA GLU A 244 4.30 -8.30 -11.35
C GLU A 244 3.69 -6.96 -11.81
N ALA A 245 4.54 -6.04 -12.28
CA ALA A 245 4.16 -4.71 -12.76
C ALA A 245 4.59 -4.50 -14.21
N VAL A 246 3.74 -3.83 -14.99
CA VAL A 246 4.07 -3.43 -16.38
C VAL A 246 4.74 -2.06 -16.43
N GLU A 247 4.52 -1.24 -15.41
CA GLU A 247 5.13 0.08 -15.25
C GLU A 247 5.31 0.38 -13.76
N ALA A 248 6.36 1.12 -13.43
CA ALA A 248 6.62 1.64 -12.10
C ALA A 248 7.18 3.05 -12.19
N GLY A 249 6.93 3.87 -11.16
CA GLY A 249 7.55 5.17 -11.08
C GLY A 249 7.00 6.07 -9.99
N TRP A 250 7.62 7.24 -9.89
CA TRP A 250 7.26 8.27 -8.92
C TRP A 250 6.16 9.18 -9.46
N LEU A 251 5.12 9.38 -8.64
CA LEU A 251 4.04 10.34 -8.88
C LEU A 251 3.93 11.27 -7.68
N SER A 252 3.60 12.54 -7.91
CA SER A 252 3.08 13.33 -6.80
C SER A 252 1.67 12.82 -6.46
N PRO A 253 1.23 12.87 -5.20
CA PRO A 253 -0.13 12.47 -4.84
C PRO A 253 -1.21 13.20 -5.67
N GLN A 254 -1.01 14.50 -5.94
CA GLN A 254 -1.92 15.28 -6.79
C GLN A 254 -1.95 14.77 -8.23
N GLU A 255 -0.81 14.38 -8.79
CA GLU A 255 -0.74 13.79 -10.13
C GLU A 255 -1.49 12.44 -10.17
N ALA A 256 -1.37 11.60 -9.14
CA ALA A 256 -2.09 10.34 -9.07
C ALA A 256 -3.63 10.54 -9.04
N LEU A 257 -4.12 11.54 -8.28
CA LEU A 257 -5.55 11.88 -8.23
C LEU A 257 -6.05 12.50 -9.54
N SER A 258 -5.28 13.41 -10.16
CA SER A 258 -5.63 13.99 -11.47
C SER A 258 -5.73 12.92 -12.56
N ARG A 259 -4.79 11.95 -12.57
CA ARG A 259 -4.85 10.82 -13.52
C ARG A 259 -6.05 9.90 -13.29
N LEU A 260 -6.51 9.76 -12.04
CA LEU A 260 -7.76 9.07 -11.72
C LEU A 260 -8.96 9.84 -12.28
N ASP A 261 -9.02 11.16 -12.06
CA ASP A 261 -10.12 12.02 -12.54
C ASP A 261 -10.24 12.00 -14.06
N GLU A 262 -9.11 11.94 -14.76
CA GLU A 262 -9.04 11.86 -16.21
C GLU A 262 -9.27 10.44 -16.76
N GLY A 263 -9.49 9.45 -15.90
CA GLY A 263 -9.66 8.04 -16.29
C GLY A 263 -8.39 7.39 -16.85
N ARG A 264 -7.23 8.02 -16.69
CA ARG A 264 -5.93 7.48 -17.14
C ARG A 264 -5.41 6.37 -16.23
N HIS A 265 -5.68 6.45 -14.93
CA HIS A 265 -5.32 5.44 -13.94
C HIS A 265 -6.56 4.91 -13.21
N LEU A 266 -6.60 3.61 -12.99
CA LEU A 266 -7.55 2.97 -12.09
C LEU A 266 -6.95 2.91 -10.69
N LEU A 267 -7.60 3.53 -9.70
CA LEU A 267 -7.24 3.43 -8.28
C LEU A 267 -8.37 2.75 -7.51
N VAL A 268 -8.03 1.82 -6.62
CA VAL A 268 -9.00 1.20 -5.69
C VAL A 268 -9.24 2.12 -4.49
N PRO A 269 -10.39 2.00 -3.77
CA PRO A 269 -10.75 2.93 -2.70
C PRO A 269 -9.67 3.13 -1.62
N PRO A 270 -9.00 2.08 -1.09
CA PRO A 270 -7.91 2.27 -0.14
C PRO A 270 -6.77 3.12 -0.70
N THR A 271 -6.42 2.93 -1.99
CA THR A 271 -5.39 3.73 -2.66
C THR A 271 -5.82 5.18 -2.80
N ILE A 272 -7.08 5.45 -3.18
CA ILE A 272 -7.61 6.82 -3.28
C ILE A 272 -7.49 7.54 -1.93
N SER A 273 -7.97 6.91 -0.85
CA SER A 273 -7.95 7.51 0.48
C SER A 273 -6.52 7.78 0.99
N ASN A 274 -5.60 6.84 0.78
CA ASN A 274 -4.21 7.01 1.18
C ASN A 274 -3.49 8.07 0.33
N VAL A 275 -3.70 8.11 -1.00
CA VAL A 275 -3.15 9.17 -1.87
C VAL A 275 -3.71 10.55 -1.50
N THR A 276 -5.01 10.65 -1.22
CA THR A 276 -5.63 11.88 -0.70
C THR A 276 -4.95 12.35 0.58
N THR A 277 -4.66 11.42 1.49
CA THR A 277 -3.96 11.73 2.74
C THR A 277 -2.55 12.25 2.49
N LEU A 278 -1.78 11.60 1.59
CA LEU A 278 -0.46 12.07 1.18
C LEU A 278 -0.51 13.43 0.47
N ALA A 279 -1.56 13.72 -0.29
CA ALA A 279 -1.74 15.01 -0.98
C ALA A 279 -1.90 16.18 -0.01
N ALA A 280 -2.30 15.93 1.23
CA ALA A 280 -2.39 16.95 2.28
C ALA A 280 -1.08 17.13 3.07
N ALA A 281 -0.07 16.30 2.86
CA ALA A 281 1.20 16.39 3.57
C ALA A 281 2.09 17.52 3.02
N SER A 282 2.68 18.30 3.92
CA SER A 282 3.59 19.40 3.59
C SER A 282 5.05 18.97 3.42
N SER A 283 5.38 17.71 3.78
CA SER A 283 6.70 17.11 3.61
C SER A 283 6.62 15.59 3.80
N VAL A 284 7.68 14.87 3.42
CA VAL A 284 7.80 13.44 3.70
C VAL A 284 7.79 13.15 5.22
N ASP A 285 8.40 14.02 6.03
CA ASP A 285 8.38 13.86 7.50
C ASP A 285 6.94 13.96 8.02
N ALA A 286 6.20 14.99 7.60
CA ALA A 286 4.80 15.17 7.99
C ALA A 286 3.90 14.02 7.52
N ALA A 287 4.22 13.39 6.38
CA ALA A 287 3.50 12.21 5.90
C ALA A 287 3.79 10.97 6.76
N CYS A 288 5.04 10.71 7.12
CA CYS A 288 5.42 9.56 7.96
C CYS A 288 4.98 9.71 9.42
N GLU A 289 5.04 10.92 9.97
CA GLU A 289 4.64 11.24 11.35
C GLU A 289 3.12 11.30 11.54
N ARG A 290 2.35 11.22 10.45
CA ARG A 290 0.89 11.25 10.54
C ARG A 290 0.39 10.07 11.40
N PRO A 291 -0.48 10.31 12.38
CA PRO A 291 -1.05 9.25 13.20
C PRO A 291 -1.85 8.24 12.37
N PHE A 292 -1.86 6.99 12.83
CA PHE A 292 -2.72 5.93 12.31
C PHE A 292 -4.18 6.40 12.27
N THR A 293 -4.78 6.34 11.08
CA THR A 293 -6.14 6.85 10.82
C THR A 293 -7.23 5.92 11.31
N GLY A 294 -6.90 4.65 11.57
CA GLY A 294 -7.82 3.65 12.09
C GLY A 294 -8.10 2.49 11.13
N HIS A 295 -9.00 1.62 11.58
CA HIS A 295 -9.46 0.45 10.87
C HIS A 295 -10.74 0.74 10.08
N VAL A 296 -10.66 0.49 8.77
CA VAL A 296 -11.72 0.75 7.79
C VAL A 296 -12.25 -0.59 7.28
N ARG A 297 -13.50 -0.91 7.60
CA ARG A 297 -14.18 -2.17 7.25
C ARG A 297 -15.47 -1.89 6.50
N PRO A 298 -15.38 -1.43 5.24
CA PRO A 298 -16.53 -1.02 4.45
C PRO A 298 -17.52 -2.17 4.26
N VAL A 299 -18.79 -1.88 4.52
CA VAL A 299 -19.92 -2.76 4.19
C VAL A 299 -20.85 -2.05 3.20
N PRO A 300 -21.46 -2.78 2.25
CA PRO A 300 -22.50 -2.21 1.40
C PRO A 300 -23.64 -1.60 2.22
N ALA A 301 -24.17 -0.47 1.76
CA ALA A 301 -25.36 0.20 2.29
C ALA A 301 -26.19 0.81 1.15
N LEU A 302 -27.46 1.11 1.42
CA LEU A 302 -28.31 1.89 0.51
C LEU A 302 -28.46 3.33 1.01
N ARG A 303 -28.24 4.28 0.10
CA ARG A 303 -28.47 5.72 0.28
C ARG A 303 -29.17 6.26 -0.94
N ASP A 304 -30.38 6.78 -0.76
CA ASP A 304 -31.18 7.37 -1.84
C ASP A 304 -31.26 6.49 -3.12
N GLY A 305 -31.42 5.17 -2.93
CA GLY A 305 -31.50 4.18 -4.00
C GLY A 305 -30.16 3.78 -4.64
N ARG A 306 -29.05 4.36 -4.19
CA ARG A 306 -27.68 4.05 -4.63
C ARG A 306 -26.98 3.14 -3.64
N VAL A 307 -26.07 2.33 -4.17
CA VAL A 307 -25.18 1.50 -3.35
C VAL A 307 -23.98 2.33 -2.96
N VAL A 308 -23.74 2.42 -1.66
CA VAL A 308 -22.54 3.00 -1.06
C VAL A 308 -21.80 1.94 -0.26
N PHE A 309 -20.54 2.18 0.03
CA PHE A 309 -19.75 1.42 1.00
C PHE A 309 -19.52 2.31 2.22
N ARG A 310 -19.85 1.80 3.40
CA ARG A 310 -19.83 2.57 4.65
C ARG A 310 -19.00 1.87 5.72
N SER A 311 -18.17 2.63 6.45
CA SER A 311 -17.39 2.14 7.59
C SER A 311 -17.36 3.19 8.69
N VAL A 312 -17.58 2.78 9.93
CA VAL A 312 -17.12 3.56 11.08
C VAL A 312 -15.64 3.29 11.25
N VAL A 313 -14.83 4.34 11.25
CA VAL A 313 -13.37 4.24 11.39
C VAL A 313 -13.06 4.01 12.87
N ARG A 314 -12.41 2.89 13.19
CA ARG A 314 -12.11 2.50 14.58
C ARG A 314 -10.65 2.68 14.93
#